data_AF-A0ABD5S3Z3-F1
#
_entry.id   AF-A0ABD5S3Z3-F1
#
_cell.length_a   1.000
_cell.length_b   1.000
_cell.length_c   1.000
_cell.angle_alpha   90.00
_cell.angle_beta   90.00
_cell.angle_gamma   90.00
#
_symmetry.space_group_name_H-M   'P 1'
#
loop_
_entity.id
_entity.type
_entity.pdbx_description
1 polymer ?
#
loop_
_entity_poly.entity_id
_entity_poly.type
_entity_poly.pdbx_seq_one_letter_code
_entity_poly.pdbx_strand_id
1 'polypeptide(L)'
;MSPAHEAEETARAFATRFLDGSFDEATALLTGDGRDAVVDSFPDEFEDGPMDAGDALGEYWWGLYGQYGESEGVEVTSSECGTDGEATAHDGEVTVVFAFADGTEEARVETSGERVADFSFAPTYEIPEYVDEGAFTERDATVDADDVELDGVLAVPDGHGPFPAVVLVHGAGVHDPDGTAGASKLLRDVAWGIAGEGIASLRYENRLAAHEVDDGEYTLDR
;
A
#
# COMPACT_ATOMS: atom_id res chain seq x y z
N MET A 1 21.49 12.27 -27.56
CA MET A 1 20.68 12.46 -26.34
C MET A 1 21.52 12.04 -25.15
N SER A 2 21.39 12.69 -24.00
CA SER A 2 22.05 12.22 -22.77
C SER A 2 21.25 11.05 -22.20
N PRO A 3 21.88 10.05 -21.53
CA PRO A 3 21.18 8.90 -20.95
C PRO A 3 20.01 9.30 -20.03
N ALA A 4 20.20 10.36 -19.21
CA ALA A 4 19.14 10.90 -18.36
C ALA A 4 17.92 11.43 -19.14
N HIS A 5 18.13 12.05 -20.32
CA HIS A 5 17.01 12.54 -21.14
C HIS A 5 16.26 11.39 -21.82
N GLU A 6 16.97 10.32 -22.16
CA GLU A 6 16.37 9.10 -22.71
C GLU A 6 15.50 8.40 -21.65
N ALA A 7 15.99 8.26 -20.43
CA ALA A 7 15.22 7.72 -19.30
C ALA A 7 13.94 8.54 -19.04
N GLU A 8 14.04 9.88 -19.00
CA GLU A 8 12.88 10.78 -18.82
C GLU A 8 11.85 10.64 -19.95
N GLU A 9 12.28 10.51 -21.21
CA GLU A 9 11.38 10.30 -22.34
C GLU A 9 10.70 8.93 -22.28
N THR A 10 11.45 7.87 -21.96
CA THR A 10 10.90 6.51 -21.78
C THR A 10 9.88 6.48 -20.65
N ALA A 11 10.22 7.04 -19.48
CA ALA A 11 9.32 7.11 -18.33
C ALA A 11 8.05 7.92 -18.66
N ARG A 12 8.19 9.07 -19.31
CA ARG A 12 7.04 9.88 -19.76
C ARG A 12 6.15 9.11 -20.73
N ALA A 13 6.74 8.40 -21.69
CA ALA A 13 6.01 7.64 -22.70
C ALA A 13 5.22 6.46 -22.08
N PHE A 14 5.78 5.79 -21.08
CA PHE A 14 5.10 4.76 -20.31
C PHE A 14 3.97 5.36 -19.47
N ALA A 15 4.29 6.36 -18.65
CA ALA A 15 3.35 7.00 -17.73
C ALA A 15 2.14 7.62 -18.45
N THR A 16 2.33 8.22 -19.62
CA THR A 16 1.22 8.77 -20.42
C THR A 16 0.26 7.66 -20.85
N ARG A 17 0.77 6.51 -21.32
CA ARG A 17 -0.07 5.37 -21.74
C ARG A 17 -0.80 4.73 -20.58
N PHE A 18 -0.13 4.61 -19.44
CA PHE A 18 -0.74 4.17 -18.20
C PHE A 18 -1.90 5.10 -17.82
N LEU A 19 -1.67 6.41 -17.76
CA LEU A 19 -2.68 7.40 -17.36
C LEU A 19 -3.86 7.48 -18.34
N ASP A 20 -3.62 7.25 -19.63
CA ASP A 20 -4.66 7.19 -20.68
C ASP A 20 -5.46 5.88 -20.68
N GLY A 21 -5.14 4.92 -19.79
CA GLY A 21 -5.79 3.61 -19.75
C GLY A 21 -5.41 2.68 -20.90
N SER A 22 -4.33 2.99 -21.62
CA SER A 22 -3.83 2.21 -22.75
C SER A 22 -2.88 1.10 -22.28
N PHE A 23 -3.37 0.20 -21.41
CA PHE A 23 -2.55 -0.77 -20.68
C PHE A 23 -1.78 -1.73 -21.59
N ASP A 24 -2.37 -2.19 -22.70
CA ASP A 24 -1.65 -3.01 -23.69
C ASP A 24 -0.41 -2.29 -24.25
N GLU A 25 -0.51 -0.98 -24.50
CA GLU A 25 0.60 -0.17 -24.99
C GLU A 25 1.63 0.11 -23.89
N ALA A 26 1.18 0.32 -22.65
CA ALA A 26 2.07 0.48 -21.49
C ALA A 26 2.86 -0.80 -21.22
N THR A 27 2.21 -1.96 -21.21
CA THR A 27 2.81 -3.28 -21.05
C THR A 27 3.79 -3.64 -22.18
N ALA A 28 3.62 -3.06 -23.38
CA ALA A 28 4.57 -3.22 -24.47
C ALA A 28 5.91 -2.48 -24.25
N LEU A 29 5.92 -1.48 -23.36
CA LEU A 29 7.13 -0.74 -22.97
C LEU A 29 7.87 -1.38 -21.79
N LEU A 30 7.24 -2.28 -21.05
CA LEU A 30 7.90 -3.06 -19.99
C LEU A 30 8.93 -4.04 -20.58
N THR A 31 10.03 -4.25 -19.86
CA THR A 31 10.93 -5.39 -20.09
C THR A 31 10.24 -6.71 -19.70
N GLY A 32 10.88 -7.86 -19.93
CA GLY A 32 10.37 -9.13 -19.41
C GLY A 32 10.27 -9.10 -17.89
N ASP A 33 11.40 -8.79 -17.23
CA ASP A 33 11.48 -8.69 -15.77
C ASP A 33 10.58 -7.58 -15.21
N GLY A 34 10.37 -6.47 -15.95
CA GLY A 34 9.51 -5.37 -15.51
C GLY A 34 8.02 -5.69 -15.56
N ARG A 35 7.60 -6.71 -16.32
CA ARG A 35 6.23 -7.22 -16.22
C ARG A 35 6.02 -7.97 -14.93
N ASP A 36 7.00 -8.78 -14.55
CA ASP A 36 6.96 -9.53 -13.29
C ASP A 36 7.03 -8.54 -12.11
N ALA A 37 7.92 -7.54 -12.17
CA ALA A 37 8.09 -6.54 -11.12
C ALA A 37 6.83 -5.69 -10.83
N VAL A 38 6.06 -5.34 -11.86
CA VAL A 38 4.80 -4.60 -11.71
C VAL A 38 3.75 -5.44 -10.98
N VAL A 39 3.68 -6.74 -11.26
CA VAL A 39 2.77 -7.67 -10.58
C VAL A 39 3.25 -7.89 -9.15
N ASP A 40 4.54 -8.20 -8.96
CA ASP A 40 5.14 -8.45 -7.64
C ASP A 40 5.05 -7.23 -6.70
N SER A 41 4.95 -6.01 -7.24
CA SER A 41 4.77 -4.79 -6.46
C SER A 41 3.32 -4.51 -6.09
N PHE A 42 2.36 -5.18 -6.72
CA PHE A 42 0.94 -5.03 -6.41
C PHE A 42 0.64 -5.68 -5.05
N PRO A 43 -0.09 -5.02 -4.14
CA PRO A 43 -0.32 -5.59 -2.82
C PRO A 43 -1.19 -6.85 -2.90
N ASP A 44 -0.68 -7.96 -2.36
CA ASP A 44 -1.33 -9.28 -2.35
C ASP A 44 -2.79 -9.21 -1.85
N GLU A 45 -3.12 -8.30 -0.93
CA GLU A 45 -4.46 -8.20 -0.34
C GLU A 45 -5.53 -7.71 -1.34
N PHE A 46 -5.12 -7.10 -2.45
CA PHE A 46 -6.01 -6.62 -3.50
C PHE A 46 -6.08 -7.57 -4.71
N GLU A 47 -5.29 -8.65 -4.72
CA GLU A 47 -5.30 -9.60 -5.83
C GLU A 47 -6.55 -10.50 -5.81
N ASP A 48 -7.37 -10.43 -6.86
CA ASP A 48 -8.55 -11.29 -7.03
C ASP A 48 -8.29 -12.39 -8.08
N GLY A 49 -7.22 -13.16 -7.85
CA GLY A 49 -6.79 -14.28 -8.71
C GLY A 49 -5.53 -13.99 -9.52
N PRO A 50 -5.15 -14.89 -10.45
CA PRO A 50 -3.93 -14.74 -11.23
C PRO A 50 -4.00 -13.49 -12.11
N MET A 51 -3.00 -12.62 -11.97
CA MET A 51 -2.91 -11.31 -12.61
C MET A 51 -1.72 -11.26 -13.56
N ASP A 52 -1.89 -10.64 -14.73
CA ASP A 52 -0.75 -10.25 -15.57
C ASP A 52 -0.43 -8.75 -15.43
N ALA A 53 0.67 -8.28 -16.01
CA ALA A 53 1.09 -6.88 -15.88
C ALA A 53 0.06 -5.89 -16.44
N GLY A 54 -0.72 -6.25 -17.47
CA GLY A 54 -1.79 -5.39 -17.98
C GLY A 54 -2.95 -5.29 -17.01
N ASP A 55 -3.33 -6.41 -16.38
CA ASP A 55 -4.32 -6.44 -15.31
C ASP A 55 -3.87 -5.59 -14.10
N ALA A 56 -2.62 -5.74 -13.66
CA ALA A 56 -2.03 -4.98 -12.55
C ALA A 56 -2.05 -3.46 -12.81
N LEU A 57 -1.63 -3.03 -14.01
CA LEU A 57 -1.72 -1.62 -14.42
C LEU A 57 -3.17 -1.13 -14.43
N GLY A 58 -4.11 -1.99 -14.84
CA GLY A 58 -5.54 -1.69 -14.80
C GLY A 58 -6.05 -1.46 -13.38
N GLU A 59 -5.73 -2.36 -12.45
CA GLU A 59 -6.15 -2.26 -11.05
C GLU A 59 -5.55 -1.03 -10.36
N TYR A 60 -4.26 -0.74 -10.58
CA TYR A 60 -3.65 0.51 -10.11
C TYR A 60 -4.40 1.74 -10.65
N TRP A 61 -4.70 1.76 -11.95
CA TRP A 61 -5.39 2.89 -12.57
C TRP A 61 -6.79 3.09 -11.98
N TRP A 62 -7.56 2.01 -11.77
CA TRP A 62 -8.88 2.10 -11.15
C TRP A 62 -8.81 2.53 -9.69
N GLY A 63 -7.80 2.08 -8.94
CA GLY A 63 -7.55 2.55 -7.58
C GLY A 63 -7.31 4.06 -7.53
N LEU A 64 -6.41 4.57 -8.38
CA LEU A 64 -6.11 6.00 -8.48
C LEU A 64 -7.32 6.82 -8.94
N TYR A 65 -8.05 6.35 -9.94
CA TYR A 65 -9.27 7.00 -10.41
C TYR A 65 -10.34 7.04 -9.30
N GLY A 66 -10.48 5.95 -8.54
CA GLY A 66 -11.40 5.89 -7.40
C GLY A 66 -11.03 6.85 -6.27
N GLN A 67 -9.73 7.05 -6.04
CA GLN A 67 -9.22 7.92 -4.98
C GLN A 67 -9.19 9.40 -5.36
N TYR A 68 -8.71 9.73 -6.56
CA TYR A 68 -8.39 11.09 -6.98
C TYR A 68 -9.24 11.62 -8.16
N GLY A 69 -10.08 10.79 -8.77
CA GLY A 69 -11.00 11.19 -9.84
C GLY A 69 -10.38 11.21 -11.25
N GLU A 70 -10.89 12.09 -12.11
CA GLU A 70 -10.45 12.18 -13.52
C GLU A 70 -8.97 12.54 -13.63
N SER A 71 -8.26 11.88 -14.56
CA SER A 71 -6.85 12.18 -14.82
C SER A 71 -6.66 13.50 -15.56
N GLU A 72 -5.65 14.28 -15.16
CA GLU A 72 -5.36 15.61 -15.71
C GLU A 72 -4.01 15.70 -16.41
N GLY A 73 -3.01 14.92 -15.99
CA GLY A 73 -1.71 14.92 -16.67
C GLY A 73 -0.59 14.15 -15.98
N VAL A 74 0.56 14.14 -16.65
CA VAL A 74 1.80 13.51 -16.18
C VAL A 74 2.90 14.57 -16.15
N GLU A 75 3.53 14.73 -15.00
CA GLU A 75 4.79 15.47 -14.84
C GLU A 75 5.92 14.47 -14.56
N VAL A 76 7.09 14.71 -15.16
CA VAL A 76 8.27 13.87 -14.93
C VAL A 76 9.34 14.74 -14.29
N THR A 77 9.79 14.34 -13.12
CA THR A 77 10.80 15.03 -12.32
C THR A 77 12.06 14.17 -12.24
N SER A 78 13.20 14.80 -12.48
CA SER A 78 14.49 14.15 -12.33
C SER A 78 14.76 13.88 -10.84
N SER A 79 15.07 12.64 -10.48
CA SER A 79 15.67 12.33 -9.18
C SER A 79 17.11 12.87 -9.18
N GLU A 80 17.40 13.90 -8.36
CA GLU A 80 18.79 14.26 -8.08
C GLU A 80 19.39 13.12 -7.26
N CYS A 81 20.24 12.31 -7.90
CA CYS A 81 20.96 11.20 -7.29
C CYS A 81 21.49 11.60 -5.89
N GLY A 82 20.84 11.09 -4.85
CA GLY A 82 21.16 11.38 -3.46
C GLY A 82 22.60 10.97 -3.16
N THR A 83 23.43 11.95 -2.83
CA THR A 83 24.74 11.68 -2.25
C THR A 83 24.53 11.39 -0.78
N ASP A 84 24.41 10.11 -0.40
CA ASP A 84 24.90 9.53 0.86
C ASP A 84 24.23 8.16 1.15
N GLY A 85 25.03 7.09 1.16
CA GLY A 85 24.62 5.71 1.46
C GLY A 85 24.63 4.82 0.22
N GLU A 86 25.26 3.64 0.32
CA GLU A 86 25.51 2.65 -0.75
C GLU A 86 24.53 2.71 -1.93
N ALA A 87 24.86 3.55 -2.91
CA ALA A 87 24.11 3.67 -4.15
C ALA A 87 24.42 2.45 -5.01
N THR A 88 23.48 1.51 -5.10
CA THR A 88 23.30 0.82 -6.37
C THR A 88 22.77 1.88 -7.33
N ALA A 89 23.67 2.50 -8.09
CA ALA A 89 23.28 3.40 -9.16
C ALA A 89 22.53 2.58 -10.22
N HIS A 90 21.21 2.51 -10.10
CA HIS A 90 20.33 2.06 -11.15
C HIS A 90 20.26 3.20 -12.16
N ASP A 91 21.02 3.07 -13.25
CA ASP A 91 21.02 4.03 -14.36
C ASP A 91 19.61 4.05 -14.96
N GLY A 92 18.79 5.05 -14.61
CA GLY A 92 17.45 5.23 -15.18
C GLY A 92 16.26 5.30 -14.22
N GLU A 93 16.43 5.44 -12.90
CA GLU A 93 15.31 5.77 -12.00
C GLU A 93 14.78 7.19 -12.26
N VAL A 94 13.46 7.29 -12.45
CA VAL A 94 12.75 8.53 -12.73
C VAL A 94 11.50 8.62 -11.85
N THR A 95 11.29 9.79 -11.24
CA THR A 95 10.06 10.09 -10.51
C THR A 95 9.02 10.64 -11.47
N VAL A 96 7.82 10.09 -11.40
CA VAL A 96 6.68 10.53 -12.19
C VAL A 96 5.56 10.96 -11.26
N VAL A 97 5.02 12.16 -11.50
CA VAL A 97 3.86 12.68 -10.77
C VAL A 97 2.64 12.64 -11.69
N PHE A 98 1.63 11.89 -11.26
CA PHE A 98 0.33 11.85 -11.91
C PHE A 98 -0.59 12.89 -11.28
N ALA A 99 -1.20 13.75 -12.08
CA ALA A 99 -2.18 14.73 -11.65
C ALA A 99 -3.60 14.25 -11.96
N PHE A 100 -4.49 14.45 -11.00
CA PHE A 100 -5.90 14.07 -11.03
C PHE A 100 -6.76 15.20 -10.45
N ALA A 101 -8.08 15.13 -10.64
CA ALA A 101 -9.02 16.18 -10.24
C ALA A 101 -8.94 16.55 -8.73
N ASP A 102 -8.72 15.56 -7.86
CA ASP A 102 -8.70 15.71 -6.41
C ASP A 102 -7.30 15.54 -5.77
N GLY A 103 -6.22 15.49 -6.56
CA GLY A 103 -4.87 15.36 -6.01
C GLY A 103 -3.78 14.95 -7.00
N THR A 104 -2.64 14.56 -6.45
CA THR A 104 -1.49 14.05 -7.21
C THR A 104 -0.95 12.81 -6.56
N GLU A 105 -0.42 11.88 -7.35
CA GLU A 105 0.25 10.69 -6.86
C GLU A 105 1.65 10.55 -7.48
N GLU A 106 2.64 10.17 -6.68
CA GLU A 106 4.02 9.97 -7.12
C GLU A 106 4.31 8.48 -7.34
N ALA A 107 4.88 8.15 -8.49
CA ALA A 107 5.36 6.82 -8.80
C ALA A 107 6.87 6.83 -9.10
N ARG A 108 7.51 5.70 -8.80
CA ARG A 108 8.88 5.41 -9.23
C ARG A 108 8.84 4.60 -10.51
N VAL A 109 9.64 5.00 -11.49
CA VAL A 109 9.83 4.28 -12.76
C VAL A 109 11.31 4.01 -12.92
N GLU A 110 11.71 2.74 -12.93
CA GLU A 110 13.06 2.35 -13.32
C GLU A 110 13.09 2.08 -14.83
N THR A 111 14.02 2.70 -15.55
CA THR A 111 14.18 2.52 -16.99
C THR A 111 15.42 1.72 -17.35
N SER A 112 15.35 0.98 -18.45
CA SER A 112 16.47 0.26 -19.06
C SER A 112 16.49 0.57 -20.55
N GLY A 113 17.14 1.69 -20.89
CA GLY A 113 17.12 2.28 -22.24
C GLY A 113 15.72 2.73 -22.64
N GLU A 114 15.21 2.22 -23.76
CA GLU A 114 13.87 2.55 -24.31
C GLU A 114 12.73 1.72 -23.66
N ARG A 115 12.99 1.05 -22.53
CA ARG A 115 12.01 0.22 -21.82
C ARG A 115 11.96 0.54 -20.33
N VAL A 116 10.87 0.14 -19.69
CA VAL A 116 10.67 0.25 -18.23
C VAL A 116 10.98 -1.10 -17.59
N ALA A 117 11.87 -1.08 -16.60
CA ALA A 117 12.30 -2.24 -15.83
C ALA A 117 11.52 -2.41 -14.52
N ASP A 118 10.98 -1.32 -13.97
CA ASP A 118 10.08 -1.36 -12.81
C ASP A 118 9.12 -0.18 -12.81
N PHE A 119 7.94 -0.37 -12.24
CA PHE A 119 6.96 0.67 -11.98
C PHE A 119 6.22 0.37 -10.69
N SER A 120 6.33 1.28 -9.72
CA SER A 120 5.75 1.09 -8.40
C SER A 120 5.27 2.40 -7.80
N PHE A 121 4.17 2.29 -7.04
CA PHE A 121 3.75 3.32 -6.09
C PHE A 121 4.31 2.93 -4.73
N ALA A 122 5.06 3.82 -4.08
CA ALA A 122 5.53 3.59 -2.73
C ALA A 122 5.08 4.74 -1.82
N PRO A 123 3.76 4.82 -1.54
CA PRO A 123 3.26 5.72 -0.54
C PRO A 123 3.94 5.39 0.80
N THR A 124 4.32 6.42 1.54
CA THR A 124 4.82 6.24 2.91
C THR A 124 3.63 6.37 3.84
N TYR A 125 3.55 5.53 4.87
CA TYR A 125 2.53 5.69 5.90
C TYR A 125 2.67 7.07 6.55
N GLU A 126 1.57 7.82 6.58
CA GLU A 126 1.46 9.09 7.28
C GLU A 126 0.46 8.96 8.43
N ILE A 127 0.81 9.53 9.58
CA ILE A 127 -0.08 9.54 10.74
C ILE A 127 -1.21 10.55 10.47
N PRO A 128 -2.49 10.17 10.64
CA PRO A 128 -3.60 11.08 10.42
C PRO A 128 -3.54 12.31 11.33
N GLU A 129 -3.90 13.48 10.80
CA GLU A 129 -3.83 14.78 11.53
C GLU A 129 -4.63 14.82 12.84
N TYR A 130 -5.65 13.96 12.98
CA TYR A 130 -6.48 13.90 14.18
C TYR A 130 -5.86 13.09 15.32
N VAL A 131 -4.73 12.40 15.08
CA VAL A 131 -4.06 11.59 16.09
C VAL A 131 -3.14 12.48 16.94
N ASP A 132 -3.35 12.44 18.26
CA ASP A 132 -2.39 12.91 19.26
C ASP A 132 -1.70 11.70 19.91
N GLU A 133 -0.50 11.36 19.44
CA GLU A 133 0.29 10.24 19.98
C GLU A 133 0.67 10.43 21.46
N GLY A 134 0.59 11.67 21.99
CA GLY A 134 0.84 11.97 23.38
C GLY A 134 -0.36 11.74 24.31
N ALA A 135 -1.52 11.35 23.77
CA ALA A 135 -2.76 11.17 24.53
C ALA A 135 -3.02 9.72 24.95
N PHE A 136 -2.21 8.77 24.52
CA PHE A 136 -2.36 7.35 24.84
C PHE A 136 -1.01 6.60 24.80
N THR A 137 -1.00 5.37 25.27
CA THR A 137 0.14 4.46 25.18
C THR A 137 -0.29 3.13 24.56
N GLU A 138 0.53 2.58 23.67
CA GLU A 138 0.36 1.23 23.14
C GLU A 138 1.11 0.19 23.96
N ARG A 139 0.56 -1.02 24.04
CA ARG A 139 1.18 -2.18 24.67
C ARG A 139 0.81 -3.43 23.89
N ASP A 140 1.75 -4.35 23.79
CA ASP A 140 1.47 -5.69 23.27
C ASP A 140 0.42 -6.37 24.14
N ALA A 141 -0.47 -7.10 23.47
CA ALA A 141 -1.53 -7.88 24.06
C ALA A 141 -1.62 -9.24 23.36
N THR A 142 -2.16 -10.23 24.05
CA THR A 142 -2.42 -11.55 23.49
C THR A 142 -3.90 -11.84 23.65
N VAL A 143 -4.55 -12.23 22.56
CA VAL A 143 -5.94 -12.69 22.55
C VAL A 143 -5.93 -14.22 22.54
N ASP A 144 -6.30 -14.79 23.68
CA ASP A 144 -6.48 -16.24 23.82
C ASP A 144 -7.85 -16.63 23.23
N ALA A 145 -7.82 -17.35 22.11
CA ALA A 145 -9.00 -17.88 21.41
C ALA A 145 -9.15 -19.40 21.62
N ASP A 146 -8.69 -19.92 22.76
CA ASP A 146 -8.67 -21.33 23.19
C ASP A 146 -7.69 -22.23 22.40
N ASP A 147 -7.82 -22.28 21.08
CA ASP A 147 -7.00 -23.13 20.21
C ASP A 147 -5.82 -22.40 19.54
N VAL A 148 -5.83 -21.08 19.62
CA VAL A 148 -4.78 -20.18 19.14
C VAL A 148 -4.65 -18.97 20.07
N GLU A 149 -3.41 -18.53 20.25
CA GLU A 149 -3.09 -17.21 20.80
C GLU A 149 -2.81 -16.26 19.64
N LEU A 150 -3.50 -15.11 19.61
CA LEU A 150 -3.34 -14.10 18.56
C LEU A 150 -2.61 -12.88 19.13
N ASP A 151 -1.56 -12.44 18.45
CA ASP A 151 -0.85 -11.20 18.73
C ASP A 151 -1.77 -10.00 18.52
N GLY A 152 -1.69 -9.04 19.44
CA GLY A 152 -2.49 -7.82 19.38
C GLY A 152 -1.83 -6.64 20.05
N VAL A 153 -2.46 -5.49 19.88
CA VAL A 153 -2.00 -4.20 20.40
C VAL A 153 -3.16 -3.52 21.11
N LEU A 154 -2.92 -3.16 22.37
CA LEU A 154 -3.85 -2.40 23.19
C LEU A 154 -3.39 -0.94 23.26
N ALA A 155 -4.16 -0.03 22.67
CA ALA A 155 -4.00 1.41 22.89
C ALA A 155 -4.83 1.83 24.12
N VAL A 156 -4.17 2.45 25.10
CA VAL A 156 -4.77 2.85 26.37
C VAL A 156 -4.66 4.37 26.53
N PRO A 157 -5.78 5.09 26.72
CA PRO A 157 -5.74 6.53 26.96
C PRO A 157 -4.89 6.88 28.19
N ASP A 158 -4.21 8.01 28.13
CA ASP A 158 -3.44 8.52 29.25
C ASP A 158 -4.38 9.06 30.35
N GLY A 159 -3.96 8.90 31.61
CA GLY A 159 -4.68 9.38 32.78
C GLY A 159 -5.24 8.28 33.68
N HIS A 160 -6.21 8.65 34.51
CA HIS A 160 -6.79 7.75 35.52
C HIS A 160 -8.13 7.21 35.04
N GLY A 161 -8.13 5.92 34.66
CA GLY A 161 -9.34 5.18 34.30
C GLY A 161 -10.32 4.93 35.48
N PRO A 162 -11.37 4.11 35.27
CA PRO A 162 -11.55 3.22 34.12
C PRO A 162 -11.99 3.95 32.84
N PHE A 163 -11.50 3.45 31.70
CA PHE A 163 -11.92 3.90 30.38
C PHE A 163 -12.95 2.93 29.78
N PRO A 164 -13.90 3.41 28.97
CA PRO A 164 -14.61 2.52 28.06
C PRO A 164 -13.60 1.84 27.12
N ALA A 165 -13.94 0.65 26.63
CA ALA A 165 -13.08 -0.10 25.73
C ALA A 165 -13.85 -0.69 24.56
N VAL A 166 -13.18 -0.79 23.41
CA VAL A 166 -13.68 -1.46 22.20
C VAL A 166 -12.66 -2.46 21.67
N VAL A 167 -13.16 -3.43 20.91
CA VAL A 167 -12.32 -4.37 20.15
C VAL A 167 -12.56 -4.08 18.68
N LEU A 168 -11.49 -3.82 17.92
CA LEU A 168 -11.53 -3.64 16.48
C LEU A 168 -11.31 -5.00 15.82
N VAL A 169 -12.25 -5.40 14.97
CA VAL A 169 -12.24 -6.68 14.27
C VAL A 169 -11.99 -6.41 12.79
N HIS A 170 -10.99 -7.07 12.23
CA HIS A 170 -10.61 -6.97 10.82
C HIS A 170 -11.70 -7.54 9.88
N GLY A 171 -11.55 -7.29 8.58
CA GLY A 171 -12.38 -7.87 7.53
C GLY A 171 -12.00 -9.30 7.15
N ALA A 172 -12.41 -9.71 5.96
CA ALA A 172 -12.00 -10.98 5.33
C ALA A 172 -10.54 -10.92 4.86
N GLY A 173 -9.87 -12.07 4.78
CA GLY A 173 -8.45 -12.17 4.39
C GLY A 173 -7.50 -12.31 5.58
N VAL A 174 -6.20 -12.33 5.33
CA VAL A 174 -5.15 -12.35 6.38
C VAL A 174 -4.79 -10.91 6.70
N HIS A 175 -4.78 -10.54 7.98
CA HIS A 175 -4.54 -9.17 8.44
C HIS A 175 -3.67 -9.15 9.68
N ASP A 176 -2.70 -8.24 9.73
CA ASP A 176 -2.00 -7.90 10.95
C ASP A 176 -2.87 -7.04 11.90
N PRO A 177 -2.46 -6.79 13.16
CA PRO A 177 -3.25 -5.99 14.09
C PRO A 177 -3.52 -4.56 13.62
N ASP A 178 -2.64 -3.95 12.83
CA ASP A 178 -2.82 -2.58 12.33
C ASP A 178 -3.81 -2.50 11.15
N GLY A 179 -4.19 -3.64 10.57
CA GLY A 179 -4.99 -3.70 9.34
C GLY A 179 -4.22 -3.09 8.17
N THR A 180 -2.94 -3.44 8.04
CA THR A 180 -2.07 -2.94 6.96
C THR A 180 -2.63 -3.34 5.59
N ALA A 181 -2.73 -2.37 4.70
CA ALA A 181 -3.00 -2.58 3.27
C ALA A 181 -2.20 -1.53 2.48
N GLY A 182 -1.13 -1.96 1.81
CA GLY A 182 -0.10 -1.04 1.31
C GLY A 182 0.46 -0.13 2.42
N ALA A 183 0.43 1.18 2.21
CA ALA A 183 0.83 2.16 3.23
C ALA A 183 -0.25 2.50 4.26
N SER A 184 -1.49 2.04 4.08
CA SER A 184 -2.61 2.35 4.97
C SER A 184 -2.62 1.42 6.18
N LYS A 185 -2.98 1.97 7.34
CA LYS A 185 -2.99 1.27 8.63
C LYS A 185 -4.32 1.51 9.36
N LEU A 186 -5.42 1.19 8.67
CA LEU A 186 -6.77 1.68 9.03
C LEU A 186 -7.18 1.36 10.47
N LEU A 187 -6.92 0.14 10.96
CA LEU A 187 -7.31 -0.23 12.32
C LEU A 187 -6.47 0.49 13.36
N ARG A 188 -5.19 0.72 13.07
CA ARG A 188 -4.33 1.55 13.92
C ARG A 188 -4.79 2.99 13.94
N ASP A 189 -5.10 3.56 12.78
CA ASP A 189 -5.52 4.95 12.64
C ASP A 189 -6.82 5.23 13.41
N VAL A 190 -7.78 4.29 13.36
CA VAL A 190 -9.01 4.36 14.16
C VAL A 190 -8.71 4.16 15.64
N ALA A 191 -7.89 3.17 16.00
CA ALA A 191 -7.50 2.89 17.39
C ALA A 191 -6.85 4.10 18.06
N TRP A 192 -5.91 4.75 17.38
CA TRP A 192 -5.20 5.93 17.85
C TRP A 192 -6.16 7.11 18.03
N GLY A 193 -7.02 7.37 17.04
CA GLY A 193 -8.01 8.44 17.12
C GLY A 193 -8.97 8.29 18.31
N ILE A 194 -9.52 7.08 18.52
CA ILE A 194 -10.45 6.85 19.64
C ILE A 194 -9.75 6.77 21.00
N ALA A 195 -8.48 6.33 21.04
CA ALA A 195 -7.66 6.36 22.25
C ALA A 195 -7.35 7.79 22.70
N GLY A 196 -7.06 8.69 21.77
CA GLY A 196 -6.93 10.13 22.04
C GLY A 196 -8.21 10.74 22.63
N GLU A 197 -9.38 10.21 22.26
CA GLU A 197 -10.69 10.62 22.79
C GLU A 197 -11.11 9.88 24.08
N GLY A 198 -10.21 9.13 24.72
CA GLY A 198 -10.45 8.50 26.02
C GLY A 198 -11.12 7.13 25.97
N ILE A 199 -11.07 6.43 24.83
CA ILE A 199 -11.59 5.07 24.65
C ILE A 199 -10.43 4.10 24.41
N ALA A 200 -10.25 3.12 25.29
CA ALA A 200 -9.25 2.07 25.05
C ALA A 200 -9.65 1.18 23.87
N SER A 201 -8.67 0.74 23.09
CA SER A 201 -8.94 -0.07 21.90
C SER A 201 -7.96 -1.23 21.79
N LEU A 202 -8.50 -2.42 21.61
CA LEU A 202 -7.73 -3.62 21.28
C LEU A 202 -7.88 -3.91 19.78
N ARG A 203 -6.75 -4.08 19.10
CA ARG A 203 -6.65 -4.64 17.74
C ARG A 203 -5.76 -5.88 17.78
N TYR A 204 -5.99 -6.85 16.90
CA TYR A 204 -5.32 -8.16 16.95
C TYR A 204 -5.25 -8.78 15.55
N GLU A 205 -4.33 -9.72 15.36
CA GLU A 205 -4.11 -10.39 14.08
C GLU A 205 -5.27 -11.30 13.69
N ASN A 206 -5.47 -11.49 12.39
CA ASN A 206 -6.44 -12.46 11.89
C ASN A 206 -5.93 -13.90 12.10
N ARG A 207 -6.82 -14.75 12.58
CA ARG A 207 -6.62 -16.20 12.77
C ARG A 207 -6.01 -16.92 11.56
N LEU A 208 -6.33 -16.50 10.34
CA LEU A 208 -5.89 -17.17 9.11
C LEU A 208 -4.38 -17.01 8.82
N ALA A 209 -3.66 -16.13 9.52
CA ALA A 209 -2.21 -15.98 9.35
C ALA A 209 -1.40 -17.22 9.81
N ALA A 210 -1.88 -17.91 10.86
CA ALA A 210 -1.14 -18.99 11.52
C ALA A 210 -1.94 -20.30 11.70
N HIS A 211 -3.24 -20.29 11.42
CA HIS A 211 -4.13 -21.43 11.70
C HIS A 211 -5.09 -21.69 10.53
N GLU A 212 -4.65 -22.52 9.56
CA GLU A 212 -5.56 -23.16 8.62
C GLU A 212 -6.60 -23.97 9.41
N VAL A 213 -7.87 -23.60 9.27
CA VAL A 213 -8.99 -24.38 9.80
C VAL A 213 -9.47 -25.30 8.69
N ASP A 214 -9.49 -26.61 8.92
CA ASP A 214 -9.90 -27.61 7.93
C ASP A 214 -11.35 -27.36 7.48
N ASP A 215 -11.55 -27.19 6.17
CA ASP A 215 -12.86 -26.92 5.54
C ASP A 215 -13.93 -27.96 5.92
N GLY A 216 -13.52 -29.18 6.30
CA GLY A 216 -14.40 -30.26 6.70
C GLY A 216 -15.18 -30.01 8.01
N GLU A 217 -14.77 -29.02 8.81
CA GLU A 217 -15.43 -28.68 10.09
C GLU A 217 -16.56 -27.64 9.95
N TYR A 218 -16.73 -27.03 8.77
CA TYR A 218 -17.83 -26.08 8.53
C TYR A 218 -18.99 -26.74 7.78
N THR A 219 -20.12 -26.91 8.47
CA THR A 219 -21.44 -27.00 7.80
C THR A 219 -22.17 -25.68 8.02
N LEU A 220 -22.64 -25.04 6.95
CA LEU A 220 -23.63 -23.95 7.03
C LEU A 220 -24.88 -24.52 7.71
N ASP A 221 -25.09 -24.17 8.99
CA ASP A 221 -26.28 -24.39 9.82
C ASP A 221 -27.09 -25.69 9.62
N ARG A 222 -27.26 -26.47 10.69
CA ARG A 222 -28.20 -27.60 10.74
C ARG A 222 -29.47 -27.28 11.51
#